data_AF-K9KBR8-F1
#
_entry.id   AF-K9KBR8-F1
#
_cell.length_a   1.000
_cell.length_b   1.000
_cell.length_c   1.000
_cell.angle_alpha   90.00
_cell.angle_beta   90.00
_cell.angle_gamma   90.00
#
_symmetry.space_group_name_H-M   'P 1'
#
loop_
_entity.id
_entity.type
_entity.pdbx_description
1 polymer ?
#
loop_
_entity_poly.entity_id
_entity_poly.type
_entity_poly.pdbx_seq_one_letter_code
_entity_poly.pdbx_strand_id
1 'polypeptide(L)' 'NERGHMPGTYLTTVIPYEKKNGPPSVEDLQILTKILHAMKEDSEKVPSLLTDYILKVLCPT' A
#
# COMPACT_ATOMS: atom_id res chain seq x y z
N ASN A 1 8.21 19.96 -16.13
CA ASN A 1 8.82 18.61 -16.14
C ASN A 1 7.93 17.67 -15.33
N GLU A 2 6.70 17.51 -15.80
CA GLU A 2 5.80 16.47 -15.36
C GLU A 2 6.37 15.10 -15.76
N ARG A 3 6.97 14.38 -14.80
CA ARG A 3 7.19 12.95 -14.99
C ARG A 3 5.80 12.32 -14.94
N GLY A 4 5.20 12.23 -16.12
CA GLY A 4 3.85 11.74 -16.35
C GLY A 4 3.68 10.39 -15.68
N HIS A 5 2.78 10.38 -14.71
CA HIS A 5 2.13 9.20 -14.17
C HIS A 5 1.62 8.38 -15.37
N MET A 6 2.25 7.24 -15.65
CA MET A 6 1.78 6.35 -16.72
C MET A 6 0.55 5.62 -16.16
N PRO A 7 -0.64 5.77 -16.76
CA PRO A 7 -1.85 5.09 -16.29
C PRO A 7 -1.58 3.58 -16.23
N GLY A 8 -1.83 2.98 -15.06
CA GLY A 8 -1.57 1.55 -14.80
C GLY A 8 -0.23 1.19 -14.13
N THR A 9 0.61 2.16 -13.74
CA THR A 9 1.88 1.88 -13.03
C THR A 9 1.69 1.35 -11.61
N TYR A 10 0.58 1.70 -10.94
CA TYR A 10 0.32 1.20 -9.59
C TYR A 10 -0.23 -0.20 -9.56
N LEU A 11 -0.90 -0.64 -10.63
CA LEU A 11 -1.55 -1.95 -10.68
C LEU A 11 -0.54 -3.11 -10.51
N THR A 12 0.73 -2.88 -10.85
CA THR A 12 1.81 -3.88 -10.74
C THR A 12 2.62 -3.82 -9.44
N THR A 13 2.30 -2.92 -8.51
CA THR A 13 3.08 -2.79 -7.26
C THR A 13 2.70 -3.88 -6.27
N VAL A 14 3.66 -4.74 -5.94
CA VAL A 14 3.52 -5.73 -4.87
C VAL A 14 3.40 -5.00 -3.54
N ILE A 15 2.30 -5.22 -2.81
CA ILE A 15 2.16 -4.73 -1.45
C ILE A 15 3.06 -5.60 -0.57
N PRO A 16 4.09 -5.03 0.10
CA PRO A 16 4.92 -5.82 1.00
C PRO A 16 4.06 -6.34 2.14
N TYR A 17 4.32 -7.54 2.62
CA TYR A 17 3.58 -8.13 3.73
C TYR A 17 4.51 -9.03 4.54
N GLU A 18 4.60 -8.79 5.83
CA GLU A 18 5.36 -9.64 6.73
C GLU A 18 4.50 -10.81 7.21
N LYS A 19 4.92 -12.03 6.87
CA LYS A 19 4.25 -13.24 7.34
C LYS A 19 4.63 -13.52 8.79
N LYS A 20 3.87 -12.95 9.72
CA LYS A 20 4.00 -13.21 11.17
C LYS A 20 3.39 -14.57 11.56
N ASN A 21 3.75 -15.08 12.74
CA ASN A 21 3.12 -16.27 13.34
C ASN A 21 1.72 -15.91 13.86
N GLY A 22 0.75 -15.77 12.96
CA GLY A 22 -0.63 -15.43 13.28
C GLY A 22 -1.30 -14.61 12.17
N PRO A 23 -2.64 -14.49 12.20
CA PRO A 23 -3.35 -13.61 11.29
C PRO A 23 -2.91 -12.14 11.50
N PRO A 24 -2.96 -11.30 10.47
CA PRO A 24 -2.72 -9.87 10.61
C PRO A 24 -3.75 -9.24 11.57
N SER A 25 -3.36 -8.17 12.25
CA SER A 25 -4.27 -7.43 13.13
C SER A 25 -5.39 -6.79 12.31
N VAL A 26 -6.52 -6.48 12.96
CA VAL A 26 -7.62 -5.77 12.29
C VAL A 26 -7.14 -4.42 11.71
N GLU A 27 -6.23 -3.74 12.40
CA GLU A 27 -5.62 -2.50 11.93
C GLU A 27 -4.82 -2.70 10.63
N ASP A 28 -3.94 -3.71 10.59
CA ASP A 28 -3.19 -4.08 9.39
C ASP A 28 -4.13 -4.40 8.22
N LEU A 29 -5.17 -5.19 8.48
CA LEU A 29 -6.18 -5.55 7.47
C LEU A 29 -6.90 -4.32 6.91
N GLN A 30 -7.24 -3.34 7.76
CA GLN A 30 -7.86 -2.10 7.30
C GLN A 30 -6.93 -1.28 6.42
N ILE A 31 -5.63 -1.22 6.75
CA ILE A 31 -4.64 -0.49 5.94
C ILE A 31 -4.45 -1.19 4.58
N LEU A 32 -4.29 -2.52 4.58
CA LEU A 32 -4.19 -3.32 3.36
C LEU A 32 -5.43 -3.14 2.47
N THR A 33 -6.62 -3.15 3.06
CA THR A 33 -7.87 -2.92 2.32
C THR A 33 -7.92 -1.53 1.68
N LYS A 34 -7.46 -0.48 2.38
CA LYS A 34 -7.39 0.88 1.83
C LYS A 34 -6.44 0.98 0.64
N ILE A 35 -5.28 0.32 0.71
CA ILE A 35 -4.31 0.29 -0.40
C ILE A 35 -4.92 -0.45 -1.60
N LEU A 36 -5.50 -1.64 -1.39
CA LEU A 36 -6.13 -2.42 -2.45
C LEU A 36 -7.29 -1.68 -3.13
N HIS A 37 -8.09 -0.95 -2.35
CA HIS A 37 -9.17 -0.14 -2.88
C HIS A 37 -8.62 1.03 -3.71
N ALA A 38 -7.63 1.75 -3.18
CA ALA A 38 -6.97 2.84 -3.89
C ALA A 38 -6.32 2.36 -5.21
N MET A 39 -5.74 1.16 -5.25
CA MET A 39 -5.20 0.56 -6.48
C MET A 39 -6.30 0.21 -7.47
N LYS A 40 -7.41 -0.36 -7.01
CA LYS A 40 -8.57 -0.68 -7.86
C LYS A 40 -9.15 0.57 -8.52
N GLU A 41 -9.13 1.70 -7.83
CA GLU A 41 -9.62 2.99 -8.31
C GLU A 41 -8.58 3.82 -9.07
N ASP A 42 -7.36 3.32 -9.27
CA ASP A 42 -6.21 4.05 -9.83
C ASP A 42 -5.96 5.40 -9.10
N SER A 43 -6.12 5.39 -7.78
CA SER A 43 -6.03 6.58 -6.94
C SER A 43 -4.59 7.08 -6.83
N GLU A 44 -4.41 8.40 -6.94
CA GLU A 44 -3.12 9.07 -6.70
C GLU A 44 -2.61 8.94 -5.26
N LYS A 45 -3.42 8.38 -4.34
CA LYS A 45 -3.07 8.12 -2.94
C LYS A 45 -2.29 6.81 -2.75
N VAL A 46 -2.19 5.95 -3.76
CA VAL A 46 -1.48 4.66 -3.61
C VAL A 46 -0.03 4.84 -3.12
N PRO A 47 0.80 5.76 -3.66
CA PRO A 47 2.18 5.92 -3.22
C PRO A 47 2.31 6.33 -1.75
N SER A 48 1.45 7.23 -1.28
CA SER A 48 1.47 7.68 0.11
C SER A 48 1.01 6.58 1.05
N LEU A 49 -0.09 5.89 0.73
CA LEU A 49 -0.59 4.76 1.54
C LEU A 49 0.42 3.62 1.66
N LEU A 50 1.13 3.28 0.57
CA LEU A 50 2.20 2.28 0.60
C LEU A 50 3.38 2.73 1.46
N THR A 51 3.80 3.99 1.32
CA THR A 51 4.90 4.55 2.11
C THR A 51 4.56 4.53 3.60
N ASP A 52 3.36 4.98 3.97
CA ASP A 52 2.86 4.96 5.35
C ASP A 52 2.85 3.54 5.91
N TYR A 53 2.35 2.57 5.14
CA TYR A 53 2.31 1.17 5.56
C TYR A 53 3.72 0.61 5.81
N ILE A 54 4.67 0.85 4.92
CA ILE A 54 6.06 0.39 5.10
C ILE A 54 6.66 1.01 6.37
N LEU A 55 6.58 2.33 6.52
CA LEU A 55 7.22 3.05 7.62
C LEU A 55 6.56 2.78 8.99
N LYS A 56 5.24 2.61 9.03
CA LYS A 56 4.50 2.47 10.30
C LYS A 56 4.28 1.02 10.73
N VAL A 57 4.12 0.11 9.77
CA VAL A 57 3.79 -1.29 10.06
C VAL A 57 5.00 -2.19 9.95
N LEU A 58 5.80 -2.05 8.89
CA LEU A 58 6.93 -2.94 8.62
C LEU A 58 8.24 -2.45 9.24
N CYS A 59 8.45 -1.14 9.32
CA CYS A 59 9.64 -0.52 9.88
C CYS A 59 9.33 0.43 11.04
N PRO A 60 8.60 -0.01 12.09
CA PRO A 60 8.29 0.85 13.22
C PRO A 60 9.60 1.31 13.89
N THR A 61 9.91 2.60 13.75
CA THR A 61 11.01 3.30 14.45
C THR A 61 10.77 3.42 15.94
#